data_AF-A0A8H4VIU8-F1
#
_entry.id   AF-A0A8H4VIU8-F1
#
_cell.length_a   1.000
_cell.length_b   1.000
_cell.length_c   1.000
_cell.angle_alpha   90.00
_cell.angle_beta   90.00
_cell.angle_gamma   90.00
#
_symmetry.space_group_name_H-M   'P 1'
#
loop_
_entity.id
_entity.type
_entity.pdbx_description
1 polymer ?
#
loop_
_entity_poly.entity_id
_entity_poly.type
_entity_poly.pdbx_seq_one_letter_code
_entity_poly.pdbx_strand_id
1 'polypeptide(L)'
;MASLLAPYQDAPPLPTDLNPDGKSLKNLPADKLSDAYQHFPPPIDSSNNGFDFHSKFFLSLYYMPSNKVEAQYAKDLHERIRREFPEVVLLCIASTLAHVSQLRIYKFWDKPVGPHPTAMFEVNTFTPHQTGALFSWLTVHRGTCS
;
A
#
# COMPACT_ATOMS: atom_id res chain seq x y z
N MET A 1 -4.20 -21.50 -18.12
CA MET A 1 -4.43 -20.07 -17.84
C MET A 1 -5.91 -19.79 -18.06
N ALA A 2 -6.68 -19.48 -17.03
CA ALA A 2 -8.09 -19.13 -17.19
C ALA A 2 -8.19 -17.73 -17.83
N SER A 3 -9.18 -17.52 -18.72
CA SER A 3 -9.41 -16.21 -19.36
C SER A 3 -9.84 -15.18 -18.32
N LEU A 4 -9.26 -13.97 -18.34
CA LEU A 4 -9.67 -12.86 -17.46
C LEU A 4 -11.12 -12.41 -17.70
N LEU A 5 -11.62 -12.66 -18.90
CA LEU A 5 -13.00 -12.36 -19.28
C LEU A 5 -13.95 -13.55 -19.03
N ALA A 6 -13.47 -14.64 -18.41
CA ALA A 6 -14.33 -15.78 -18.09
C ALA A 6 -15.62 -15.41 -17.32
N PRO A 7 -15.60 -14.47 -16.35
CA PRO A 7 -16.82 -14.03 -15.68
C PRO A 7 -17.78 -13.21 -16.56
N TYR A 8 -17.36 -12.81 -17.76
CA TYR A 8 -18.07 -11.89 -18.65
C TYR A 8 -18.33 -12.48 -20.04
N GLN A 9 -18.24 -13.81 -20.21
CA GLN A 9 -18.37 -14.44 -21.53
C GLN A 9 -19.72 -14.19 -22.20
N ASP A 10 -20.79 -14.14 -21.40
CA ASP A 10 -22.16 -13.90 -21.87
C ASP A 10 -22.58 -12.42 -21.73
N ALA A 11 -21.66 -11.53 -21.36
CA ALA A 11 -21.96 -10.12 -21.20
C ALA A 11 -22.20 -9.45 -22.58
N PRO A 12 -23.11 -8.46 -22.66
CA PRO A 12 -23.29 -7.69 -23.88
C PRO A 12 -21.99 -6.96 -24.27
N PRO A 13 -21.77 -6.69 -25.57
CA PRO A 13 -20.60 -5.93 -26.01
C PRO A 13 -20.60 -4.53 -25.39
N LEU A 14 -19.41 -4.07 -24.97
CA LEU A 14 -19.24 -2.72 -24.45
C LEU A 14 -19.35 -1.68 -25.58
N PRO A 15 -19.97 -0.52 -25.32
CA PRO A 15 -20.01 0.56 -26.30
C PRO A 15 -18.61 1.14 -26.53
N THR A 16 -18.39 1.69 -27.73
CA THR A 16 -17.11 2.31 -28.14
C THR A 16 -17.18 3.84 -28.23
N ASP A 17 -18.36 4.41 -27.95
CA ASP A 17 -18.58 5.86 -27.95
C ASP A 17 -17.78 6.56 -26.85
N LEU A 18 -17.39 7.81 -27.11
CA LEU A 18 -16.66 8.65 -26.17
C LEU A 18 -17.61 9.51 -25.30
N ASN A 19 -17.17 9.81 -24.08
CA ASN A 19 -17.76 10.81 -23.19
C ASN A 19 -17.52 12.24 -23.71
N PRO A 20 -18.16 13.28 -23.13
CA PRO A 20 -18.00 14.67 -23.56
C PRO A 20 -16.56 15.23 -23.47
N ASP A 21 -15.67 14.56 -22.73
CA ASP A 21 -14.25 14.90 -22.68
C ASP A 21 -13.47 14.54 -23.96
N GLY A 22 -14.11 13.80 -24.88
CA GLY A 22 -13.54 13.35 -26.15
C GLY A 22 -12.42 12.32 -26.01
N LYS A 23 -12.23 11.72 -24.83
CA LYS A 23 -11.11 10.81 -24.52
C LYS A 23 -11.54 9.52 -23.81
N SER A 24 -12.44 9.61 -22.84
CA SER A 24 -12.88 8.44 -22.07
C SER A 24 -14.03 7.72 -22.76
N LEU A 25 -14.07 6.39 -22.66
CA LEU A 25 -15.16 5.58 -23.22
C LEU A 25 -16.39 5.64 -22.31
N LYS A 26 -17.58 5.60 -22.92
CA LYS A 26 -18.82 5.38 -22.19
C LYS A 26 -18.78 3.97 -21.60
N ASN A 27 -19.02 3.86 -20.29
CA ASN A 27 -19.25 2.58 -19.64
C ASN A 27 -20.75 2.32 -19.51
N LEU A 28 -21.14 1.05 -19.41
CA LEU A 28 -22.52 0.70 -19.06
C LEU A 28 -22.83 1.19 -17.64
N PRO A 29 -24.09 1.59 -17.35
CA PRO A 29 -24.50 1.93 -15.99
C PRO A 29 -24.20 0.76 -15.04
N ALA A 30 -23.66 1.07 -13.87
CA ALA A 30 -23.37 0.08 -12.83
C ALA A 30 -24.21 0.38 -11.58
N ASP A 31 -24.89 -0.65 -11.07
CA ASP A 31 -25.77 -0.53 -9.89
C ASP A 31 -24.98 -0.46 -8.58
N LYS A 32 -23.75 -1.00 -8.58
CA LYS A 32 -22.87 -1.02 -7.42
C LYS A 32 -21.41 -0.81 -7.82
N LEU A 33 -20.61 -0.37 -6.86
CA LEU A 33 -19.15 -0.33 -7.00
C LEU A 33 -18.58 -1.75 -7.05
N SER A 34 -17.39 -1.88 -7.63
CA SER A 34 -16.63 -3.13 -7.54
C SER A 34 -16.34 -3.48 -6.09
N ASP A 35 -16.50 -4.75 -5.72
CA ASP A 35 -16.21 -5.24 -4.38
C ASP A 35 -14.72 -5.04 -4.01
N ALA A 36 -13.86 -4.85 -5.02
CA ALA A 36 -12.43 -4.56 -4.88
C ALA A 36 -12.12 -3.20 -4.20
N TYR A 37 -13.09 -2.29 -4.13
CA TYR A 37 -12.92 -1.04 -3.36
C TYR A 37 -12.89 -1.29 -1.85
N GLN A 38 -13.52 -2.38 -1.40
CA GLN A 38 -13.67 -2.70 0.02
C GLN A 38 -12.79 -3.90 0.44
N HIS A 39 -12.59 -4.86 -0.46
CA HIS A 39 -11.90 -6.12 -0.15
C HIS A 39 -10.79 -6.41 -1.17
N PHE A 40 -9.73 -7.06 -0.72
CA PHE A 40 -8.72 -7.56 -1.66
C PHE A 40 -9.29 -8.75 -2.45
N PRO A 41 -9.15 -8.77 -3.78
CA PRO A 41 -9.59 -9.90 -4.57
C PRO A 41 -8.69 -11.13 -4.29
N PRO A 42 -9.25 -12.36 -4.35
CA PRO A 42 -8.43 -13.58 -4.34
C PRO A 42 -7.35 -13.55 -5.43
N PRO A 43 -6.18 -14.17 -5.20
CA PRO A 43 -5.84 -15.09 -4.10
C PRO A 43 -5.22 -14.41 -2.86
N ILE A 44 -5.39 -13.10 -2.68
CA ILE A 44 -4.84 -12.39 -1.53
C ILE A 44 -5.56 -12.87 -0.26
N ASP A 45 -4.81 -13.46 0.68
CA ASP A 45 -5.28 -13.80 2.03
C ASP A 45 -5.03 -12.64 2.98
N SER A 46 -6.11 -11.92 3.32
CA SER A 46 -6.04 -10.75 4.20
C SER A 46 -6.27 -11.09 5.69
N SER A 47 -6.18 -12.36 6.10
CA SER A 47 -6.38 -12.77 7.50
C SER A 47 -5.35 -12.17 8.48
N ASN A 48 -4.13 -11.87 8.00
CA ASN A 48 -3.12 -11.14 8.77
C ASN A 48 -2.96 -9.70 8.27
N ASN A 49 -2.66 -9.50 6.99
CA ASN A 49 -2.59 -8.21 6.31
C ASN A 49 -2.79 -8.42 4.81
N GLY A 50 -3.18 -7.38 4.07
CA GLY A 50 -3.30 -7.46 2.61
C GLY A 50 -1.97 -7.25 1.91
N PHE A 51 -1.28 -6.14 2.23
CA PHE A 51 0.02 -5.79 1.66
C PHE A 51 0.99 -5.30 2.72
N ASP A 52 2.26 -5.60 2.51
CA ASP A 52 3.43 -5.17 3.26
C ASP A 52 4.29 -4.24 2.40
N PHE A 53 4.53 -3.03 2.90
CA PHE A 53 5.43 -2.07 2.28
C PHE A 53 6.78 -2.14 2.98
N HIS A 54 7.78 -2.67 2.29
CA HIS A 54 9.17 -2.69 2.75
C HIS A 54 9.94 -1.54 2.14
N SER A 55 10.04 -0.43 2.88
CA SER A 55 10.87 0.70 2.46
C SER A 55 12.34 0.35 2.72
N LYS A 56 13.11 0.14 1.65
CA LYS A 56 14.51 -0.29 1.71
C LYS A 56 15.45 0.88 1.44
N PHE A 57 16.55 0.89 2.17
CA PHE A 57 17.63 1.84 1.98
C PHE A 57 18.97 1.14 2.22
N PHE A 58 19.98 1.54 1.47
CA PHE A 58 21.31 1.00 1.69
C PHE A 58 21.89 1.64 2.93
N LEU A 59 22.48 0.84 3.83
CA LEU A 59 23.29 1.34 4.94
C LEU A 59 24.75 0.90 4.78
N SER A 60 25.51 1.58 3.91
CA SER A 60 26.96 1.44 3.84
C SER A 60 27.61 2.43 4.79
N LEU A 61 27.75 2.00 6.05
CA LEU A 61 28.39 2.81 7.11
C LEU A 61 29.86 3.16 6.82
N TYR A 62 30.50 2.50 5.85
CA TYR A 62 31.96 2.54 5.71
C TYR A 62 32.51 3.17 4.43
N TYR A 63 31.72 3.41 3.36
CA TYR A 63 32.32 3.84 2.08
C TYR A 63 31.59 4.91 1.26
N MET A 64 30.39 5.36 1.65
CA MET A 64 29.65 6.36 0.84
C MET A 64 29.01 7.46 1.69
N PRO A 65 29.46 8.72 1.57
CA PRO A 65 28.82 9.87 2.24
C PRO A 65 27.34 10.05 1.91
N SER A 66 26.91 9.66 0.69
CA SER A 66 25.50 9.67 0.25
C SER A 66 24.60 8.81 1.14
N ASN A 67 25.17 7.79 1.78
CA ASN A 67 24.42 6.79 2.52
C ASN A 67 23.88 7.29 3.87
N LYS A 68 24.61 8.19 4.54
CA LYS A 68 24.14 8.79 5.80
C LYS A 68 22.92 9.69 5.58
N VAL A 69 22.87 10.38 4.44
CA VAL A 69 21.73 11.22 4.05
C VAL A 69 20.50 10.34 3.81
N GLU A 70 20.65 9.23 3.07
CA GLU A 70 19.56 8.28 2.83
C GLU A 70 19.07 7.62 4.12
N ALA A 71 19.98 7.24 5.03
CA ALA A 71 19.63 6.67 6.31
C ALA A 71 18.84 7.66 7.19
N GLN A 72 19.22 8.94 7.18
CA GLN A 72 18.47 9.97 7.90
C GLN A 72 17.10 10.21 7.25
N TYR A 73 17.05 10.31 5.92
CA TYR A 73 15.80 10.47 5.19
C TYR A 73 14.84 9.30 5.46
N ALA A 74 15.34 8.06 5.51
CA ALA A 74 14.54 6.89 5.83
C ALA A 74 13.98 6.94 7.28
N LYS A 75 14.72 7.49 8.24
CA LYS A 75 14.24 7.71 9.61
C LYS A 75 13.17 8.81 9.64
N ASP A 76 13.41 9.91 8.95
CA ASP A 76 12.46 11.03 8.86
C ASP A 76 11.17 10.58 8.16
N LEU A 77 11.29 9.75 7.12
CA LEU A 77 10.17 9.13 6.43
C LEU A 77 9.39 8.19 7.36
N HIS A 78 10.08 7.32 8.10
CA HIS A 78 9.45 6.43 9.09
C HIS A 78 8.70 7.23 10.16
N GLU A 79 9.30 8.30 10.67
CA GLU A 79 8.65 9.20 11.62
C GLU A 79 7.44 9.89 11.00
N ARG A 80 7.59 10.43 9.79
CA ARG A 80 6.51 11.14 9.11
C ARG A 80 5.32 10.25 8.82
N ILE A 81 5.54 9.00 8.38
CA ILE A 81 4.45 8.02 8.21
C ILE A 81 3.71 7.83 9.53
N ARG A 82 4.41 7.71 10.66
CA ARG A 82 3.78 7.56 11.99
C ARG A 82 3.00 8.79 12.44
N ARG A 83 3.37 9.99 11.97
CA ARG A 83 2.66 11.25 12.28
C ARG A 83 1.46 11.48 11.37
N GLU A 84 1.59 11.14 10.09
CA GLU A 84 0.57 11.33 9.05
C GLU A 84 -0.54 10.28 9.14
N PHE A 85 -0.17 9.06 9.52
CA PHE A 85 -1.05 7.92 9.73
C PHE A 85 -1.04 7.51 11.22
N PRO A 86 -1.44 8.42 12.14
CA PRO A 86 -1.33 8.22 13.57
C PRO A 86 -2.46 7.37 14.15
N GLU A 87 -3.28 6.72 13.32
CA GLU A 87 -4.32 5.80 13.80
C GLU A 87 -3.77 4.66 14.70
N VAL A 88 -2.45 4.54 14.79
CA VAL A 88 -1.68 3.79 15.79
C VAL A 88 -1.72 4.50 17.17
N VAL A 89 -2.10 3.75 18.21
CA VAL A 89 -1.99 4.06 19.67
C VAL A 89 -3.26 4.59 20.39
N LEU A 90 -4.48 4.22 20.00
CA LEU A 90 -5.65 4.41 20.90
C LEU A 90 -6.64 3.24 20.98
N LEU A 91 -6.22 2.01 20.65
CA LEU A 91 -7.06 0.80 20.80
C LEU A 91 -6.38 -0.37 21.54
N CYS A 92 -5.32 -0.13 22.31
CA CYS A 92 -4.78 -1.15 23.22
C CYS A 92 -5.29 -1.06 24.67
N ILE A 93 -6.16 -0.09 24.99
CA ILE A 93 -6.64 0.12 26.37
C ILE A 93 -8.16 0.09 26.52
N ALA A 94 -8.94 -0.06 25.46
CA ALA A 94 -10.39 -0.17 25.60
C ALA A 94 -11.02 -1.03 24.50
N SER A 95 -11.76 -2.04 24.95
CA SER A 95 -12.89 -2.66 24.25
C SER A 95 -12.58 -3.76 23.22
N THR A 96 -13.18 -4.91 23.47
CA THR A 96 -13.30 -6.16 22.70
C THR A 96 -14.02 -6.03 21.34
N LEU A 97 -13.92 -4.88 20.66
CA LEU A 97 -14.58 -4.60 19.38
C LEU A 97 -13.74 -3.68 18.47
N ALA A 98 -12.42 -3.87 18.43
CA ALA A 98 -11.55 -3.17 17.50
C ALA A 98 -11.70 -3.76 16.09
N HIS A 99 -12.70 -3.29 15.33
CA HIS A 99 -12.77 -3.54 13.90
C HIS A 99 -11.58 -2.85 13.22
N VAL A 100 -10.65 -3.68 12.79
CA VAL A 100 -9.43 -3.46 12.00
C VAL A 100 -9.52 -2.24 11.08
N SER A 101 -8.92 -1.10 11.49
CA SER A 101 -8.83 0.11 10.67
C SER A 101 -7.45 0.80 10.70
N GLN A 102 -6.39 0.10 11.14
CA GLN A 102 -5.08 0.74 11.39
C GLN A 102 -3.97 0.20 10.50
N LEU A 103 -3.08 1.07 10.01
CA LEU A 103 -1.78 0.65 9.47
C LEU A 103 -0.94 0.02 10.59
N ARG A 104 -0.21 -1.04 10.29
CA ARG A 104 0.72 -1.65 11.25
C ARG A 104 2.15 -1.27 10.85
N ILE A 105 2.72 -0.31 11.57
CA ILE A 105 4.07 0.21 11.32
C ILE A 105 5.06 -0.49 12.26
N TYR A 106 6.04 -1.19 11.68
CA TYR A 106 7.06 -1.90 12.44
C TYR A 106 8.25 -1.02 12.79
N LYS A 107 9.11 -1.54 13.66
CA LYS A 107 10.36 -0.85 14.03
C LYS A 107 11.29 -0.69 12.83
N PHE A 108 12.11 0.34 12.92
CA PHE A 108 13.19 0.60 11.98
C PHE A 108 14.34 -0.39 12.20
N TRP A 109 14.82 -1.01 11.13
CA TRP A 109 16.01 -1.86 11.14
C TRP A 109 17.14 -1.18 10.37
N ASP A 110 18.22 -0.88 11.08
CA ASP A 110 19.45 -0.29 10.54
C ASP A 110 20.43 -1.35 9.98
N LYS A 111 19.98 -2.59 9.84
CA LYS A 111 20.78 -3.72 9.35
C LYS A 111 19.89 -4.70 8.57
N PRO A 112 20.48 -5.55 7.73
CA PRO A 112 19.76 -6.65 7.10
C PRO A 112 19.09 -7.57 8.14
N VAL A 113 17.84 -7.94 7.89
CA VAL A 113 17.06 -8.84 8.75
C VAL A 113 16.24 -9.79 7.88
N GLY A 114 16.33 -11.09 8.16
CA GLY A 114 15.57 -12.12 7.44
C GLY A 114 15.90 -12.13 5.93
N PRO A 115 14.89 -12.12 5.03
CA PRO A 115 15.11 -12.13 3.59
C PRO A 115 15.51 -10.74 3.03
N HIS A 116 15.60 -9.70 3.87
CA HIS A 116 15.93 -8.35 3.42
C HIS A 116 17.45 -8.13 3.44
N PRO A 117 18.09 -7.92 2.26
CA PRO A 117 19.54 -7.78 2.16
C PRO A 117 20.05 -6.40 2.58
N THR A 118 19.16 -5.45 2.89
CA THR A 118 19.48 -4.07 3.26
C THR A 118 18.72 -3.66 4.52
N ALA A 119 19.06 -2.49 5.06
CA ALA A 119 18.29 -1.85 6.12
C ALA A 119 16.89 -1.44 5.60
N MET A 120 15.89 -1.51 6.46
CA MET A 120 14.49 -1.34 6.07
C MET A 120 13.55 -1.07 7.25
N PHE A 121 12.32 -0.69 6.95
CA PHE A 121 11.18 -0.80 7.86
C PHE A 121 9.95 -1.30 7.10
N GLU A 122 8.99 -1.86 7.82
CA GLU A 122 7.77 -2.44 7.27
C GLU A 122 6.53 -1.64 7.69
N VAL A 123 5.59 -1.46 6.76
CA VAL A 123 4.26 -0.90 7.02
C VAL A 123 3.21 -1.80 6.38
N ASN A 124 2.31 -2.37 7.17
CA ASN A 124 1.26 -3.25 6.65
C ASN A 124 -0.07 -2.53 6.53
N THR A 125 -0.76 -2.84 5.44
CA THR A 125 -2.10 -2.36 5.09
C THR A 125 -3.08 -3.53 5.08
N PHE A 126 -4.31 -3.29 5.48
CA PHE A 126 -5.35 -4.31 5.71
C PHE A 126 -6.56 -4.12 4.81
N THR A 127 -6.69 -2.96 4.17
CA THR A 127 -7.77 -2.68 3.21
C THR A 127 -7.24 -2.04 1.93
N PRO A 128 -7.91 -2.22 0.78
CA PRO A 128 -7.54 -1.56 -0.47
C PRO A 128 -7.43 -0.04 -0.33
N HIS A 129 -8.28 0.57 0.50
CA HIS A 129 -8.25 2.00 0.76
C HIS A 129 -6.95 2.43 1.45
N GLN A 130 -6.53 1.70 2.50
CA GLN A 130 -5.26 1.95 3.18
C GLN A 130 -4.07 1.79 2.23
N THR A 131 -4.07 0.72 1.43
CA THR A 131 -3.03 0.47 0.42
C THR A 131 -2.96 1.62 -0.58
N GLY A 132 -4.09 2.06 -1.13
CA GLY A 132 -4.14 3.16 -2.08
C GLY A 132 -3.69 4.49 -1.48
N ALA A 133 -4.11 4.80 -0.25
CA ALA A 133 -3.74 6.02 0.46
C ALA A 133 -2.23 6.06 0.73
N LEU A 134 -1.69 4.99 1.34
CA LEU A 134 -0.26 4.90 1.65
C LEU A 134 0.60 4.89 0.39
N PHE A 135 0.23 4.13 -0.64
CA PHE A 135 0.99 4.06 -1.89
C PHE A 135 1.02 5.41 -2.61
N SER A 136 -0.12 6.10 -2.69
CA SER A 136 -0.20 7.42 -3.32
C SER A 136 0.65 8.44 -2.58
N TRP A 137 0.63 8.40 -1.24
CA TRP A 137 1.45 9.26 -0.40
C TRP A 137 2.95 8.95 -0.54
N LEU A 138 3.35 7.67 -0.52
CA LEU A 138 4.73 7.24 -0.69
C LEU A 138 5.29 7.59 -2.06
N THR A 139 4.46 7.56 -3.11
CA THR A 139 4.88 7.95 -4.48
C THR A 139 5.49 9.36 -4.51
N VAL A 140 5.02 10.27 -3.64
CA VAL A 140 5.54 11.64 -3.53
C VAL A 140 6.67 11.76 -2.51
N HIS A 141 6.59 11.01 -1.40
CA HIS A 141 7.39 11.26 -0.20
C HIS A 141 8.51 10.25 0.05
N ARG A 142 8.62 9.16 -0.72
CA ARG A 142 9.64 8.12 -0.47
C ARG A 142 11.07 8.57 -0.79
N GLY A 143 11.25 9.67 -1.52
CA GLY A 143 12.58 10.11 -1.96
C GLY A 143 13.31 9.01 -2.75
N THR A 144 14.54 8.70 -2.33
CA THR A 144 15.35 7.64 -2.94
C THR A 144 15.11 6.25 -2.33
N CYS A 145 14.28 6.12 -1.29
CA CYS A 145 13.95 4.82 -0.69
C CYS A 145 13.21 3.93 -1.70
N SER A 146 13.65 2.69 -1.85
CA SER A 146 13.04 1.70 -2.75
C SER A 146 11.90 0.95 -2.10
#